data_AF-A0A968P786-F1
#
_entry.id   AF-A0A968P786-F1
#
_cell.length_a   1.000
_cell.length_b   1.000
_cell.length_c   1.000
_cell.angle_alpha   90.00
_cell.angle_beta   90.00
_cell.angle_gamma   90.00
#
_symmetry.space_group_name_H-M   'P 1'
#
loop_
_entity.id
_entity.type
_entity.pdbx_description
1 polymer ?
#
loop_
_entity_poly.entity_id
_entity_poly.type
_entity_poly.pdbx_seq_one_letter_code
_entity_poly.pdbx_strand_id
1 'polypeptide(L)' 'MADLRLVVVGAGGRMGRALIRAIEEADGVTLAGAV' A
#
# COMPACT_ATOMS: atom_id res chain seq x y z
N MET A 1 -0.97 14.58 12.70
CA MET A 1 -1.57 13.24 12.71
C MET A 1 -0.52 12.28 12.17
N ALA A 2 -0.36 11.07 12.72
CA ALA A 2 0.57 10.09 12.15
C ALA A 2 -0.11 9.31 11.02
N ASP A 3 0.61 9.04 9.93
CA ASP A 3 0.08 8.32 8.77
C ASP A 3 -0.26 6.86 9.12
N LEU A 4 -1.36 6.36 8.55
CA LEU A 4 -1.74 4.96 8.67
C LEU A 4 -0.79 4.08 7.85
N ARG A 5 -0.12 3.15 8.53
CA ARG A 5 0.91 2.29 7.93
C ARG A 5 0.30 0.97 7.49
N LEU A 6 0.40 0.67 6.19
CA LEU A 6 -0.24 -0.50 5.57
C LEU A 6 0.81 -1.49 5.06
N VAL A 7 0.50 -2.79 5.14
CA VAL A 7 1.27 -3.87 4.50
C VAL A 7 0.41 -4.51 3.44
N VAL A 8 0.97 -4.68 2.24
CA VAL A 8 0.30 -5.37 1.13
C VAL A 8 0.82 -6.80 1.05
N VAL A 9 -0.09 -7.76 1.23
CA VAL A 9 0.19 -9.19 1.05
C VAL A 9 -0.28 -9.63 -0.34
N GLY A 10 0.53 -10.43 -1.03
CA GLY A 10 0.29 -10.80 -2.42
C GLY A 10 0.72 -9.71 -3.41
N ALA A 11 1.75 -8.94 -3.05
CA ALA A 11 2.23 -7.78 -3.83
C ALA A 11 2.66 -8.14 -5.26
N GLY A 12 3.07 -9.39 -5.50
CA GLY A 12 3.42 -9.87 -6.84
C GLY A 12 2.22 -10.00 -7.80
N GLY A 13 1.00 -10.15 -7.26
CA GLY A 13 -0.22 -10.34 -8.03
C GLY A 13 -0.77 -9.06 -8.64
N ARG A 14 -1.71 -9.19 -9.60
CA ARG A 14 -2.34 -8.05 -10.29
C ARG A 14 -3.02 -7.08 -9.32
N MET A 15 -3.76 -7.61 -8.35
CA MET A 15 -4.45 -6.80 -7.34
C MET A 15 -3.46 -6.14 -6.37
N GLY A 16 -2.43 -6.86 -5.92
CA GLY A 16 -1.40 -6.30 -5.03
C GLY A 16 -0.68 -5.10 -5.65
N ARG A 17 -0.32 -5.19 -6.93
CA ARG A 17 0.26 -4.06 -7.68
C ARG A 17 -0.71 -2.88 -7.82
N ALA A 18 -2.00 -3.14 -8.02
CA ALA A 18 -3.01 -2.08 -8.07
C ALA A 18 -3.18 -1.39 -6.70
N LEU A 19 -3.17 -2.18 -5.62
CA LEU A 19 -3.30 -1.67 -4.25
C LEU A 19 -2.11 -0.80 -3.86
N ILE A 20 -0.88 -1.19 -4.24
CA ILE A 20 0.32 -0.36 -4.01
C ILE A 20 0.18 1.02 -4.66
N ARG A 21 -0.26 1.08 -5.94
CA ARG A 21 -0.49 2.35 -6.64
C ARG A 21 -1.54 3.21 -5.95
N ALA A 22 -2.64 2.60 -5.51
CA ALA A 22 -3.68 3.32 -4.79
C ALA A 22 -3.18 3.89 -3.45
N ILE A 23 -2.26 3.21 -2.76
CA ILE A 23 -1.63 3.72 -1.54
C ILE A 23 -0.71 4.91 -1.84
N GLU A 24 0.02 4.89 -2.96
CA GLU A 24 0.89 6.00 -3.39
C GLU A 24 0.10 7.27 -3.74
N GLU A 25 -1.16 7.13 -4.17
CA GLU A 25 -2.05 8.25 -4.54
C GLU A 25 -2.90 8.78 -3.37
N ALA A 26 -2.92 8.08 -2.23
CA ALA A 26 -3.78 8.40 -1.10
C ALA A 26 -3.06 9.20 0.00
N ASP A 27 -3.70 10.25 0.50
CA ASP A 27 -3.19 11.03 1.62
C ASP A 27 -3.39 10.33 2.97
N GLY A 28 -2.44 10.54 3.90
CA GLY A 28 -2.53 10.04 5.28
C GLY A 28 -2.32 8.54 5.44
N VAL A 29 -1.83 7.87 4.39
CA VAL A 29 -1.42 6.46 4.40
C VAL A 29 0.01 6.32 3.89
N THR A 30 0.72 5.30 4.37
CA THR A 30 2.08 4.98 3.91
C THR A 30 2.22 3.48 3.73
N LEU A 31 2.80 3.06 2.61
CA LEU A 31 3.21 1.67 2.40
C LEU A 31 4.38 1.33 3.33
N ALA A 32 4.13 0.47 4.32
CA ALA A 32 5.14 0.03 5.29
C ALA A 32 5.79 -1.31 4.92
N GLY A 33 5.19 -2.07 3.99
CA GLY A 33 5.75 -3.32 3.50
C GLY A 33 4.93 -3.93 2.37
N ALA A 34 5.59 -4.73 1.54
CA ALA A 34 4.97 -5.47 0.45
C ALA A 34 5.61 -6.86 0.39
N VAL A 35 4.78 -7.90 0.44
CA VAL A 35 5.18 -9.31 0.46
C VAL A 35 4.40 -10.08 -0.59
#